data_AF-A0A3C1ZFV8-F1
#
_entry.id   AF-A0A3C1ZFV8-F1
#
_cell.length_a   1.000
_cell.length_b   1.000
_cell.length_c   1.000
_cell.angle_alpha   90.00
_cell.angle_beta   90.00
_cell.angle_gamma   90.00
#
_symmetry.space_group_name_H-M   'P 1'
#
loop_
_entity.id
_entity.type
_entity.pdbx_description
1 polymer ?
#
loop_
_entity_poly.entity_id
_entity_poly.type
_entity_poly.pdbx_seq_one_letter_code
_entity_poly.pdbx_strand_id
1 'polypeptide(L)'
;MSWPQIREMAGYRNNEGERLFSIGSHGVNHLALGEVDEETLHSEFAESKRIIEGQIGLPVEVFALPYGSGAGRKDIEKLAFDTGYKALRSSDRRAPLVSTLNHYRLPGIY
;
A
#
# COMPACT_ATOMS: atom_id res chain seq x y z
N MET A 1 -14.52 1.96 8.60
CA MET A 1 -15.43 1.77 7.45
C MET A 1 -15.87 0.32 7.43
N SER A 2 -17.10 0.04 6.98
CA SER A 2 -17.61 -1.33 6.84
C SER A 2 -17.29 -1.91 5.45
N TRP A 3 -17.33 -3.24 5.31
CA TRP A 3 -17.13 -3.88 4.00
C TRP A 3 -18.13 -3.45 2.92
N PRO A 4 -19.43 -3.28 3.21
CA PRO A 4 -20.37 -2.68 2.25
C PRO A 4 -19.92 -1.30 1.75
N GLN A 5 -19.49 -0.41 2.64
CA GLN A 5 -19.01 0.92 2.26
C GLN A 5 -17.73 0.84 1.40
N ILE A 6 -16.80 -0.04 1.77
CA ILE A 6 -15.55 -0.22 1.01
C ILE A 6 -15.84 -0.78 -0.38
N ARG A 7 -16.74 -1.76 -0.51
CA ARG A 7 -17.18 -2.29 -1.81
C ARG A 7 -17.91 -1.24 -2.64
N GLU A 8 -18.75 -0.42 -2.03
CA GLU A 8 -19.43 0.70 -2.69
C GLU A 8 -18.39 1.67 -3.27
N MET A 9 -17.40 2.09 -2.48
CA MET A 9 -16.33 2.97 -2.94
C MET A 9 -15.50 2.34 -4.06
N ALA A 10 -15.07 1.08 -3.90
CA ALA A 10 -14.30 0.34 -4.91
C ALA A 10 -15.09 0.13 -6.22
N GLY A 11 -16.41 -0.03 -6.12
CA GLY A 11 -17.36 -0.19 -7.22
C GLY A 11 -17.82 1.12 -7.84
N TYR A 12 -17.61 2.26 -7.19
CA TYR A 12 -18.07 3.56 -7.68
C TYR A 12 -17.42 3.91 -9.02
N ARG A 13 -18.24 4.43 -9.94
CA ARG A 13 -17.82 4.93 -11.25
C ARG A 13 -18.41 6.32 -11.51
N ASN A 14 -17.64 7.19 -12.15
CA ASN A 14 -18.17 8.45 -12.67
C ASN A 14 -18.99 8.20 -13.96
N ASN A 15 -19.52 9.28 -14.56
CA ASN A 15 -20.32 9.21 -15.79
C ASN A 15 -19.55 8.65 -17.00
N GLU A 16 -18.22 8.64 -16.96
CA GLU A 16 -17.34 8.12 -18.00
C GLU A 16 -16.93 6.66 -17.74
N GLY A 17 -17.41 6.06 -16.65
CA GLY A 17 -17.12 4.67 -16.28
C GLY A 17 -15.77 4.48 -15.58
N GLU A 18 -15.15 5.56 -15.09
CA GLU A 18 -13.85 5.54 -14.43
C GLU A 18 -13.96 5.29 -12.92
N ARG A 19 -12.98 4.58 -12.35
CA ARG A 19 -12.85 4.41 -10.90
C ARG A 19 -12.36 5.68 -10.24
N LEU A 20 -13.05 6.12 -9.18
CA LEU A 20 -12.61 7.27 -8.37
C LEU A 20 -11.84 6.89 -7.09
N PHE A 21 -11.98 5.66 -6.63
CA PHE A 21 -11.34 5.19 -5.40
C PHE A 21 -10.40 4.02 -5.69
N SER A 22 -9.25 4.04 -5.03
CA SER A 22 -8.37 2.89 -4.87
C SER A 22 -8.30 2.54 -3.38
N ILE A 23 -8.23 1.24 -3.09
CA ILE A 23 -8.16 0.74 -1.72
C ILE A 23 -6.77 0.13 -1.54
N GLY A 24 -5.95 0.76 -0.69
CA GLY A 24 -4.63 0.27 -0.29
C GLY A 24 -4.70 -0.61 0.97
N SER A 25 -3.57 -1.25 1.30
CA SER A 25 -3.39 -1.95 2.57
C SER A 25 -2.77 -1.05 3.64
N HIS A 26 -3.06 -1.33 4.92
CA HIS A 26 -2.46 -0.67 6.08
C HIS A 26 -2.13 -1.66 7.21
N GLY A 27 -1.82 -2.92 6.86
CA GLY A 27 -1.68 -4.02 7.81
C GLY A 27 -3.04 -4.54 8.31
N VAL A 28 -3.01 -5.55 9.16
CA VAL A 28 -4.19 -6.16 9.78
C VAL A 28 -4.40 -5.59 11.18
N ASN A 29 -3.33 -5.51 11.96
CA ASN A 29 -3.38 -5.13 13.37
C ASN A 29 -2.79 -3.74 13.66
N HIS A 30 -2.35 -3.01 12.63
CA HIS A 30 -1.79 -1.66 12.74
C HIS A 30 -0.57 -1.62 13.70
N LEU A 31 0.35 -2.57 13.53
CA LEU A 31 1.55 -2.69 14.36
C LEU A 31 2.68 -1.79 13.89
N ALA A 32 3.60 -1.42 14.79
CA ALA A 32 4.85 -0.77 14.44
C ALA A 32 5.78 -1.78 13.73
N LEU A 33 5.66 -1.89 12.41
CA LEU A 33 6.29 -2.96 11.61
C LEU A 33 7.82 -2.99 11.67
N GLY A 34 8.47 -1.90 12.09
CA GLY A 34 9.91 -1.89 12.37
C GLY A 34 10.32 -2.61 13.65
N GLU A 35 9.37 -3.04 14.48
CA GLU A 35 9.60 -3.58 15.83
C GLU A 35 9.09 -5.02 16.01
N VAL A 36 8.43 -5.58 15.00
CA VAL A 36 7.87 -6.94 15.03
C VAL A 36 8.86 -7.96 14.47
N ASP A 37 8.61 -9.24 14.77
CA ASP A 37 9.35 -10.35 14.16
C ASP A 37 8.96 -10.57 12.69
N GLU A 38 9.76 -11.38 12.00
CA GLU A 38 9.61 -11.66 10.57
C GLU A 38 8.27 -12.36 10.26
N GLU A 39 7.84 -13.31 11.08
CA GLU A 39 6.58 -14.04 10.89
C GLU A 39 5.38 -13.08 10.95
N THR A 40 5.35 -12.21 11.96
CA THR A 40 4.32 -11.17 12.12
C THR A 40 4.36 -10.20 10.97
N LEU A 41 5.55 -9.76 10.54
CA LEU A 41 5.71 -8.87 9.40
C LEU A 41 5.13 -9.48 8.12
N HIS A 42 5.48 -10.74 7.82
CA HIS A 42 4.93 -11.47 6.68
C HIS A 42 3.40 -11.58 6.74
N SER A 43 2.84 -11.91 7.91
CA SER A 43 1.40 -12.02 8.12
C SER A 43 0.69 -10.68 7.88
N GLU A 44 1.22 -9.57 8.43
CA GLU A 44 0.62 -8.23 8.25
C GLU A 44 0.54 -7.82 6.77
N PHE A 45 1.54 -8.17 5.96
CA PHE A 45 1.56 -7.88 4.52
C PHE A 45 0.64 -8.81 3.73
N ALA A 46 0.80 -10.13 3.86
CA ALA A 46 0.09 -11.09 3.04
C ALA A 46 -1.41 -11.14 3.36
N GLU A 47 -1.77 -11.12 4.65
CA GLU A 47 -3.15 -11.31 5.08
C GLU A 47 -4.01 -10.07 4.79
N SER A 48 -3.46 -8.87 5.01
CA SER A 48 -4.15 -7.63 4.68
C SER A 48 -4.46 -7.53 3.19
N LYS A 49 -3.51 -7.89 2.32
CA LYS A 49 -3.72 -7.99 0.87
C LYS A 49 -4.85 -8.98 0.55
N ARG A 50 -4.72 -10.22 1.03
CA ARG A 50 -5.65 -11.32 0.76
C ARG A 50 -7.07 -10.98 1.18
N ILE A 51 -7.25 -10.42 2.39
CA ILE A 51 -8.56 -10.03 2.91
C ILE A 51 -9.18 -8.95 2.02
N ILE A 52 -8.46 -7.87 1.74
CA ILE A 52 -9.02 -6.74 0.97
C ILE A 52 -9.35 -7.18 -0.45
N GLU A 53 -8.41 -7.82 -1.15
CA GLU A 53 -8.62 -8.32 -2.52
C GLU A 53 -9.79 -9.30 -2.59
N GLY A 54 -9.93 -10.18 -1.59
CA GLY A 54 -11.07 -11.09 -1.49
C GLY A 54 -12.41 -10.39 -1.25
N GLN A 55 -12.42 -9.22 -0.63
CA GLN A 55 -13.65 -8.45 -0.34
C GLN A 55 -14.10 -7.57 -1.49
N ILE A 56 -13.17 -7.04 -2.30
CA ILE A 56 -13.46 -6.07 -3.36
C ILE A 56 -13.25 -6.61 -4.78
N GLY A 57 -12.55 -7.73 -4.95
CA GLY A 57 -12.26 -8.34 -6.26
C GLY A 57 -11.32 -7.51 -7.15
N LEU A 58 -10.53 -6.61 -6.56
CA LEU A 58 -9.58 -5.73 -7.24
C LEU A 58 -8.20 -5.88 -6.59
N PRO A 59 -7.10 -5.71 -7.36
CA PRO A 59 -5.76 -5.79 -6.81
C PRO A 59 -5.47 -4.64 -5.83
N VAL A 60 -4.77 -4.95 -4.75
CA VAL A 60 -4.27 -3.97 -3.79
C VAL A 60 -2.80 -3.73 -4.08
N GLU A 61 -2.50 -2.57 -4.67
CA GLU A 61 -1.17 -2.28 -5.23
C GLU A 61 -0.25 -1.52 -4.26
N VAL A 62 -0.81 -0.83 -3.27
CA VAL A 62 -0.04 0.04 -2.35
C VAL A 62 -0.24 -0.41 -0.91
N PHE A 63 0.86 -0.51 -0.17
CA PHE A 63 0.85 -0.72 1.28
C PHE A 63 1.32 0.54 2.01
N ALA A 64 0.49 1.09 2.89
CA ALA A 64 0.87 2.17 3.79
C ALA A 64 1.44 1.59 5.09
N LEU A 65 2.64 1.99 5.48
CA LEU A 65 3.25 1.56 6.74
C LEU A 65 2.54 2.22 7.93
N PRO A 66 1.98 1.46 8.89
CA PRO A 66 1.48 2.01 10.15
C PRO A 66 2.57 2.84 10.84
N TYR A 67 2.21 4.07 11.24
CA TYR A 67 3.13 5.06 11.81
C TYR A 67 4.34 5.45 10.92
N GLY A 68 4.46 4.92 9.70
CA GLY A 68 5.70 4.99 8.92
C GLY A 68 6.83 4.08 9.45
N SER A 69 6.52 3.18 10.39
CA SER A 69 7.51 2.30 11.01
C SER A 69 8.09 1.33 9.99
N GLY A 70 9.41 1.16 10.00
CA GLY A 70 10.12 0.31 9.04
C GLY A 70 10.44 0.96 7.69
N ALA A 71 10.20 2.26 7.51
CA ALA A 71 10.57 2.95 6.27
C ALA A 71 12.09 2.87 6.00
N GLY A 72 12.47 2.48 4.78
CA GLY A 72 13.87 2.37 4.34
C GLY A 72 14.59 1.07 4.74
N ARG A 73 13.93 0.19 5.51
CA ARG A 73 14.43 -1.15 5.80
C ARG A 73 14.32 -2.05 4.57
N LYS A 74 15.45 -2.64 4.15
CA LYS A 74 15.54 -3.43 2.90
C LYS A 74 14.76 -4.72 2.93
N ASP A 75 14.66 -5.35 4.10
CA ASP A 75 13.84 -6.54 4.32
C ASP A 75 12.34 -6.23 4.15
N ILE A 76 11.87 -5.08 4.66
CA ILE A 76 10.46 -4.64 4.48
C ILE A 76 10.18 -4.27 3.02
N GLU A 77 11.10 -3.56 2.35
CA GLU A 77 10.99 -3.26 0.92
C GLU A 77 10.92 -4.54 0.08
N LYS A 78 11.80 -5.52 0.37
CA LYS A 78 11.82 -6.82 -0.31
C LYS A 78 10.53 -7.60 -0.07
N LEU A 79 10.06 -7.65 1.17
CA LEU A 79 8.80 -8.32 1.50
C LEU A 79 7.62 -7.70 0.75
N ALA A 80 7.54 -6.37 0.69
CA ALA A 80 6.49 -5.69 -0.05
C ALA A 80 6.49 -6.08 -1.53
N PHE A 81 7.67 -6.09 -2.14
CA PHE A 81 7.87 -6.54 -3.52
C PHE A 81 7.47 -8.00 -3.72
N ASP A 82 7.96 -8.91 -2.87
CA ASP A 82 7.68 -10.35 -2.96
C ASP A 82 6.18 -10.67 -2.74
N THR A 83 5.49 -9.87 -1.93
CA THR A 83 4.02 -9.97 -1.72
C THR A 83 3.22 -9.40 -2.90
N GLY A 84 3.88 -8.78 -3.87
CA GLY A 84 3.25 -8.21 -5.07
C GLY A 84 2.65 -6.83 -4.84
N TYR A 85 3.14 -6.05 -3.88
CA TYR A 85 2.86 -4.62 -3.82
C TYR A 85 3.75 -3.86 -4.82
N LYS A 86 3.18 -2.82 -5.44
CA LYS A 86 3.87 -1.93 -6.38
C LYS A 86 4.52 -0.74 -5.68
N ALA A 87 4.04 -0.36 -4.50
CA ALA A 87 4.59 0.75 -3.74
C ALA A 87 4.37 0.62 -2.23
N LEU A 88 5.30 1.22 -1.48
CA LEU A 88 5.17 1.50 -0.06
C LEU A 88 4.95 2.99 0.17
N ARG A 89 4.04 3.31 1.09
CA ARG A 89 3.84 4.68 1.58
C ARG A 89 4.28 4.77 3.03
N SER A 90 5.22 5.67 3.33
CA SER A 90 5.66 5.97 4.70
C SER A 90 5.15 7.33 5.19
N SER A 91 5.45 7.66 6.45
CA SER A 91 5.22 9.00 7.02
C SER A 91 6.48 9.85 7.08
N ASP A 92 7.55 9.47 6.34
CA ASP A 92 8.76 10.30 6.24
C ASP A 92 8.40 11.64 5.60
N ARG A 93 8.74 12.73 6.30
CA ARG A 93 8.43 14.10 5.89
C ARG A 93 9.40 14.63 4.83
N ARG A 94 10.47 13.88 4.53
CA ARG A 94 11.46 14.21 3.49
C ARG A 94 11.02 13.69 2.12
N ALA A 95 9.77 13.98 1.74
CA ALA A 95 9.35 13.73 0.36
C ALA A 95 10.25 14.54 -0.58
N PRO A 96 10.85 13.93 -1.63
CA PRO A 96 11.50 14.72 -2.65
C PRO A 96 10.46 15.70 -3.20
N LEU A 97 10.79 16.98 -3.19
CA LEU A 97 9.91 17.97 -3.78
C LEU A 97 9.75 17.60 -5.26
N VAL A 98 8.53 17.65 -5.77
CA VAL A 98 8.28 17.37 -7.20
C VAL A 98 9.13 18.29 -8.09
N SER A 99 9.44 19.50 -7.60
CA SER A 99 10.36 20.45 -8.25
C SER A 99 11.83 20.01 -8.27
N THR A 100 12.23 19.10 -7.39
CA THR A 100 13.60 18.54 -7.35
C THR A 100 13.77 17.29 -8.22
N LEU A 101 12.68 16.75 -8.78
CA LEU A 101 12.74 15.66 -9.74
C LEU A 101 13.05 16.22 -11.13
N ASN A 102 13.99 15.60 -11.86
CA ASN A 102 14.19 15.92 -13.27
C ASN A 102 13.07 15.27 -14.10
N HIS A 103 12.09 16.06 -14.54
CA HIS A 103 10.92 15.55 -15.27
C HIS A 103 11.26 14.94 -16.63
N TYR A 104 12.41 15.27 -17.21
CA TYR A 104 12.93 14.65 -18.44
C TYR A 104 13.71 13.35 -18.18
N ARG A 105 13.93 12.99 -16.91
CA ARG A 105 14.66 11.79 -16.48
C ARG A 105 13.96 11.13 -15.30
N LEU A 106 12.64 10.97 -15.41
CA LEU A 106 11.90 10.20 -14.42
C LEU A 106 12.31 8.72 -14.57
N PRO A 107 12.92 8.10 -13.55
CA PRO A 107 13.24 6.69 -13.62
C PRO A 107 11.95 5.87 -13.70
N GLY A 108 11.87 4.98 -14.68
CA GLY A 108 10.82 3.98 -14.73
C GLY A 108 11.00 2.99 -13.59
N ILE A 109 9.92 2.65 -12.89
CA ILE A 109 9.88 1.48 -12.03
C ILE A 109 9.57 0.30 -12.96
N TYR A 110 10.56 -0.56 -13.21
CA TYR A 110 10.40 -1.82 -13.93
C TYR A 110 10.30 -2.97 -12.94
#